data_AF-A0A0G0TST9-F1
#
_entry.id   AF-A0A0G0TST9-F1
#
_cell.length_a   1.000
_cell.length_b   1.000
_cell.length_c   1.000
_cell.angle_alpha   90.00
_cell.angle_beta   90.00
_cell.angle_gamma   90.00
#
_symmetry.space_group_name_H-M   'P 1'
#
loop_
_entity.id
_entity.type
_entity.pdbx_description
1 polymer ?
#
loop_
_entity_poly.entity_id
_entity_poly.type
_entity_poly.pdbx_seq_one_letter_code
_entity_poly.pdbx_strand_id
1 'polypeptide(L)'
;MNKIYKLLIIFLVLVTFLLEIASISAANGNAADSLDVTRIREQVESLKEQNLELSESVLGFASYNTISSRAAELGYLSNREFVSLYDPLEVAIGR
;
A
#
# COMPACT_ATOMS: atom_id res chain seq x y z
N MET A 1 13.11 61.34 26.85
CA MET A 1 12.61 60.13 26.16
C MET A 1 11.57 59.46 27.04
N ASN A 2 10.28 59.64 26.72
CA ASN A 2 9.16 59.39 27.64
C ASN A 2 9.07 57.93 28.11
N LYS A 3 8.69 57.72 29.39
CA LYS A 3 8.45 56.39 30.00
C LYS A 3 7.57 55.48 29.15
N ILE A 4 6.61 56.08 28.43
CA ILE A 4 5.69 55.40 27.51
C ILE A 4 6.43 54.69 26.37
N TYR A 5 7.46 55.31 25.77
CA TYR A 5 8.23 54.67 24.70
C TYR A 5 9.05 53.50 25.22
N LYS A 6 9.60 53.59 26.44
CA LYS A 6 10.30 52.46 27.07
C LYS A 6 9.35 51.28 27.34
N LEU A 7 8.13 51.57 27.81
CA LEU A 7 7.09 50.56 28.02
C LEU A 7 6.66 49.88 26.72
N LEU A 8 6.47 50.66 25.64
CA LEU A 8 6.14 50.12 24.32
C LEU A 8 7.24 49.21 23.78
N ILE A 9 8.51 49.60 23.93
CA ILE A 9 9.65 48.78 23.48
C ILE A 9 9.70 47.46 24.26
N ILE A 10 9.54 47.52 25.59
CA ILE A 10 9.53 46.31 26.43
C ILE A 10 8.37 45.39 26.03
N PHE A 11 7.18 45.95 25.82
CA PHE A 11 6.01 45.20 25.37
C PHE A 11 6.26 44.53 24.01
N LEU A 12 6.83 45.27 23.06
CA LEU A 12 7.13 44.76 21.73
C LEU A 12 8.11 43.58 21.80
N VAL A 13 9.17 43.71 22.60
CA VAL A 13 10.17 42.64 22.81
C VAL A 13 9.51 41.40 23.42
N LEU A 14 8.59 41.58 24.37
CA LEU A 14 7.87 40.49 25.02
C LEU A 14 6.96 39.75 24.02
N VAL A 15 6.25 40.50 23.17
CA VAL A 15 5.40 39.92 22.12
C VAL A 15 6.24 39.17 21.09
N THR A 16 7.35 39.74 20.61
CA THR A 16 8.21 39.06 19.64
C THR A 16 8.80 37.77 20.22
N PHE A 17 9.17 37.78 21.50
CA PHE A 17 9.71 36.60 22.17
C PHE A 17 8.67 35.48 22.30
N LEU A 18 7.43 35.81 22.66
CA LEU A 18 6.34 34.83 22.71
C LEU A 18 6.02 34.25 21.34
N LEU A 19 6.07 35.08 20.29
CA LEU A 19 5.82 34.66 18.92
C LEU A 19 6.90 33.68 18.41
N GLU A 20 8.15 33.90 18.82
CA GLU A 20 9.29 33.05 18.46
C GLU A 20 9.23 31.68 19.15
N ILE A 21 8.80 31.63 20.41
CA ILE A 21 8.55 30.35 21.10
C ILE A 21 7.42 29.57 20.41
N ALA A 22 6.32 30.26 20.07
CA ALA A 22 5.19 29.64 19.38
C ALA A 22 5.58 29.10 18.00
N SER A 23 6.40 29.84 17.24
CA SER A 23 6.85 29.41 15.92
C SER A 23 7.78 28.20 15.98
N ILE A 24 8.69 28.14 16.95
CA ILE A 24 9.56 26.97 17.18
C ILE A 24 8.72 25.75 17.56
N SER A 25 7.74 25.91 18.45
CA SER A 25 6.86 24.81 18.84
C SER A 25 6.05 24.28 17.65
N ALA A 26 5.52 25.17 16.81
CA ALA A 26 4.78 24.79 15.61
C ALA A 26 5.68 24.12 14.56
N ALA A 27 6.90 24.62 14.36
CA ALA A 27 7.86 24.02 13.44
C ALA A 27 8.26 22.60 13.87
N ASN A 28 8.46 22.39 15.19
CA ASN A 28 8.77 21.07 15.74
C ASN A 28 7.59 20.10 15.62
N GLY A 29 6.36 20.55 15.86
CA GLY A 29 5.15 19.75 15.66
C GLY A 29 4.98 19.32 14.20
N ASN A 30 5.10 20.26 13.27
CA ASN A 30 4.99 19.98 11.83
C ASN A 30 6.07 19.01 11.33
N ALA A 31 7.29 19.09 11.89
CA ALA A 31 8.37 18.16 11.56
C ALA A 31 8.08 16.74 12.07
N ALA A 32 7.51 16.62 13.28
CA ALA A 32 7.07 15.33 13.83
C ALA A 32 5.91 14.73 13.02
N ASP A 33 4.90 15.54 12.68
CA ASP A 33 3.76 15.11 11.86
C ASP A 33 4.23 14.64 10.47
N SER A 34 5.19 15.34 9.85
CA SER A 34 5.77 14.94 8.57
C SER A 34 6.52 13.61 8.66
N LEU A 35 7.20 13.34 9.78
CA LEU A 35 7.90 12.08 9.99
C LEU A 35 6.92 10.92 10.15
N ASP A 36 5.85 11.13 10.91
CA ASP A 36 4.82 10.11 11.12
C ASP A 36 4.04 9.83 9.83
N VAL A 37 3.73 10.86 9.03
CA VAL A 37 3.14 10.67 7.69
C VAL A 37 4.06 9.87 6.77
N THR A 38 5.37 10.09 6.84
CA THR A 38 6.35 9.34 6.04
C THR A 38 6.38 7.87 6.48
N ARG A 39 6.43 7.61 7.79
CA ARG A 39 6.38 6.24 8.33
C ARG A 39 5.08 5.53 7.96
N ILE A 40 3.93 6.20 8.03
CA ILE A 40 2.64 5.64 7.62
C ILE A 40 2.66 5.29 6.12
N ARG A 41 3.23 6.16 5.27
CA ARG A 41 3.38 5.89 3.84
C ARG A 41 4.22 4.64 3.59
N GLU A 42 5.37 4.51 4.25
CA GLU A 42 6.25 3.33 4.13
C GLU A 42 5.53 2.04 4.55
N GLN A 43 4.76 2.08 5.65
CA GLN A 43 3.96 0.93 6.11
C GLN A 43 2.87 0.54 5.10
N VAL A 44 2.19 1.52 4.50
CA VAL A 44 1.17 1.28 3.47
C VAL A 44 1.78 0.66 2.21
N GLU A 45 2.95 1.14 1.78
CA GLU A 45 3.65 0.55 0.63
C GLU A 45 4.07 -0.90 0.90
N SER A 46 4.61 -1.19 2.08
CA SER A 46 4.96 -2.57 2.47
C SER A 46 3.73 -3.50 2.52
N LEU A 47 2.61 -3.04 3.08
CA LEU A 47 1.36 -3.82 3.11
C LEU A 47 0.79 -4.07 1.72
N LYS A 48 0.97 -3.12 0.80
CA LYS A 48 0.54 -3.27 -0.59
C LYS A 48 1.38 -4.33 -1.31
N GLU A 49 2.69 -4.32 -1.10
CA GLU A 49 3.61 -5.33 -1.66
C GLU A 49 3.27 -6.74 -1.14
N GLN A 50 3.08 -6.89 0.17
CA GLN A 50 2.66 -8.16 0.77
C GLN A 50 1.31 -8.66 0.24
N ASN A 51 0.35 -7.76 -0.01
CA ASN A 51 -0.92 -8.13 -0.62
C ASN A 51 -0.77 -8.63 -2.07
N LEU A 52 0.13 -8.02 -2.85
CA LEU A 52 0.41 -8.48 -4.21
C LEU A 52 1.04 -9.88 -4.19
N GLU A 53 2.06 -10.10 -3.37
CA GLU A 53 2.71 -11.41 -3.21
C GLU A 53 1.72 -12.49 -2.74
N LEU A 54 0.86 -12.14 -1.77
CA LEU A 54 -0.18 -13.05 -1.31
C LEU A 54 -1.19 -13.36 -2.40
N SER A 55 -1.61 -12.36 -3.18
CA SER A 55 -2.53 -12.55 -4.30
C SER A 55 -1.93 -13.46 -5.37
N GLU A 56 -0.65 -13.27 -5.72
CA GLU A 56 0.07 -14.14 -6.65
C GLU A 56 0.18 -15.57 -6.13
N SER A 57 0.47 -15.74 -4.83
CA SER A 57 0.52 -17.04 -4.18
C SER A 57 -0.84 -17.75 -4.21
N VAL A 58 -1.92 -17.03 -3.92
CA VAL A 58 -3.29 -17.56 -3.99
C VAL A 58 -3.64 -17.98 -5.41
N LEU A 59 -3.32 -17.17 -6.41
CA LEU A 59 -3.50 -17.52 -7.82
C LEU A 59 -2.68 -18.77 -8.21
N GLY A 60 -1.45 -18.86 -7.72
CA GLY A 60 -0.60 -20.04 -7.89
C GLY A 60 -1.24 -21.31 -7.31
N PHE A 61 -1.71 -21.25 -6.06
CA PHE A 61 -2.41 -22.36 -5.42
C PHE A 61 -3.74 -22.72 -6.08
N ALA A 62 -4.47 -21.72 -6.57
CA ALA A 62 -5.72 -21.90 -7.31
C ALA A 62 -5.48 -22.39 -8.75
N SER A 63 -4.24 -22.40 -9.23
CA SER A 63 -3.94 -22.85 -10.57
C SER A 63 -4.26 -24.34 -10.73
N TYR A 64 -4.87 -24.69 -11.86
CA TYR A 64 -5.25 -26.07 -12.16
C TYR A 64 -4.06 -27.03 -12.07
N ASN A 65 -2.86 -26.58 -12.41
CA ASN A 65 -1.63 -27.38 -12.35
C ASN A 65 -1.26 -27.73 -10.90
N THR A 66 -1.33 -26.76 -9.98
CA THR A 66 -1.04 -27.00 -8.57
C THR A 66 -2.11 -27.87 -7.91
N ILE A 67 -3.39 -27.65 -8.24
CA ILE A 67 -4.49 -28.47 -7.74
C ILE A 67 -4.38 -29.90 -8.25
N SER A 68 -4.15 -30.09 -9.55
CA SER A 68 -4.06 -31.42 -10.16
C SER A 68 -2.82 -32.19 -9.69
N SER A 69 -1.67 -31.52 -9.49
CA SER A 69 -0.49 -32.11 -8.87
C SER A 69 -0.76 -32.59 -7.44
N ARG A 70 -1.36 -31.75 -6.58
CA ARG A 70 -1.71 -32.14 -5.20
C ARG A 70 -2.78 -33.22 -5.16
N ALA A 71 -3.76 -33.17 -6.06
CA ALA A 71 -4.78 -34.21 -6.17
C ALA A 71 -4.16 -35.56 -6.56
N ALA A 72 -3.20 -35.57 -7.50
CA ALA A 72 -2.47 -36.76 -7.89
C ALA A 72 -1.62 -37.34 -6.74
N GLU A 73 -0.93 -36.49 -5.96
CA GLU A 73 -0.20 -36.91 -4.75
C GLU A 73 -1.11 -37.55 -3.70
N LEU A 74 -2.35 -37.06 -3.56
CA LEU A 74 -3.36 -37.61 -2.66
C LEU A 74 -4.08 -38.85 -3.22
N GLY A 75 -3.67 -39.35 -4.39
CA GLY A 75 -4.23 -40.55 -5.01
C GLY A 75 -5.55 -40.32 -5.75
N TYR A 76 -5.97 -39.07 -5.97
CA TYR A 76 -7.11 -38.78 -6.84
C TYR A 76 -6.71 -39.02 -8.30
N LEU A 77 -7.33 -40.03 -8.91
CA LEU A 77 -7.24 -40.26 -10.35
C LEU A 77 -8.11 -39.22 -11.05
N SER A 78 -7.50 -38.35 -11.84
CA SER A 78 -8.23 -37.45 -12.74
C SER A 78 -9.09 -38.32 -13.66
N ASN A 79 -10.41 -38.12 -13.66
CA ASN A 79 -11.30 -38.82 -14.59
C ASN A 79 -10.84 -38.47 -16.01
N ARG A 80 -10.20 -39.42 -16.70
CA ARG A 80 -9.79 -39.25 -18.10
C ARG A 80 -11.05 -39.40 -18.92
N GLU A 81 -11.86 -38.36 -18.99
CA GLU A 81 -12.90 -38.29 -20.00
C GLU A 81 -12.21 -38.25 -21.36
N PHE A 82 -12.20 -39.39 -22.04
CA PHE A 82 -11.84 -39.45 -23.44
C PHE A 82 -12.92 -38.69 -24.21
N VAL A 83 -12.61 -37.45 -24.62
CA VAL A 83 -13.40 -36.77 -25.65
C VAL A 83 -13.15 -37.53 -26.94
N SER A 84 -14.01 -38.51 -27.20
CA SER A 84 -14.06 -39.19 -28.48
C SER A 84 -14.90 -38.34 -29.41
N LEU A 85 -14.25 -37.65 -30.34
CA LEU A 85 -14.93 -37.07 -31.49
C LEU A 85 -15.29 -38.22 -32.43
N TYR A 86 -16.43 -38.87 -32.16
CA TYR A 86 -17.02 -39.85 -33.07
C TYR A 86 -17.74 -39.19 -34.24
N ASP A 87 -17.96 -37.88 -34.21
CA ASP A 87 -18.54 -37.15 -35.33
C ASP A 87 -17.44 -36.51 -36.19
N PRO A 88 -17.49 -36.70 -37.53
CA PRO A 88 -16.60 -36.01 -38.44
C PRO A 88 -16.78 -34.50 -38.26
N LEU A 89 -15.70 -33.83 -37.86
CA LEU A 89 -15.65 -32.37 -37.83
C LEU A 89 -15.98 -31.86 -39.24
N GLU A 90 -17.07 -31.10 -39.38
CA GLU A 90 -17.33 -30.31 -40.58
C GLU A 90 -16.20 -29.28 -40.72
N VAL A 91 -15.17 -29.65 -41.46
CA VAL A 91 -14.14 -28.71 -41.90
C VAL A 91 -14.77 -27.79 -42.94
N ALA A 92 -14.83 -26.51 -42.62
CA ALA A 92 -15.24 -25.48 -43.57
C ALA A 92 -14.27 -25.51 -44.76
N ILE A 93 -14.69 -26.12 -45.87
CA ILE A 93 -13.99 -26.04 -47.14
C ILE A 93 -14.15 -24.61 -47.64
N GLY A 94 -13.15 -23.78 -47.35
CA GLY A 94 -13.04 -22.42 -47.87
C GLY A 94 -12.95 -22.46 -49.40
N ARG A 95 -13.86 -21.75 -50.06
CA ARG A 95 -13.70 -21.32 -51.46
C ARG A 95 -13.01 -19.97 -51.49
#